data_AF-A0A3D5BT35-F1
#
_entry.id   AF-A0A3D5BT35-F1
#
_cell.length_a   1.000
_cell.length_b   1.000
_cell.length_c   1.000
_cell.angle_alpha   90.00
_cell.angle_beta   90.00
_cell.angle_gamma   90.00
#
_symmetry.space_group_name_H-M   'P 1'
#
loop_
_entity.id
_entity.type
_entity.pdbx_description
1 polymer ?
#
loop_
_entity_poly.entity_id
_entity_poly.type
_entity_poly.pdbx_seq_one_letter_code
_entity_poly.pdbx_strand_id
1 'polypeptide(L)' 'MTEFVHGNEEQWEGRPSKSQRKRDMVALQKLGESLIALAPEQLDRLNLPEDLVEAIRFFHTLKDWEAKRRQQQFIGTV' A
#
# COMPACT_ATOMS: atom_id res chain seq x y z
N MET A 1 -37.70 25.48 17.89
CA MET A 1 -37.48 24.63 16.71
C MET A 1 -36.02 24.77 16.36
N THR A 2 -35.18 23.82 16.78
CA THR A 2 -33.74 23.90 16.58
C THR A 2 -33.46 23.66 15.11
N GLU A 3 -32.96 24.68 14.42
CA GLU A 3 -32.52 24.62 13.05
C GLU A 3 -31.27 23.71 13.01
N PHE A 4 -31.47 22.48 12.55
CA PHE A 4 -30.37 21.59 12.20
C PHE A 4 -29.73 22.14 10.91
N VAL A 5 -28.68 22.93 11.08
CA VAL A 5 -27.72 23.24 10.02
C VAL A 5 -27.15 21.92 9.52
N HIS A 6 -27.75 21.35 8.47
CA HIS A 6 -27.16 20.22 7.77
C HIS A 6 -25.93 20.73 7.05
N GLY A 7 -24.79 20.44 7.66
CA GLY A 7 -23.48 20.82 7.15
C GLY A 7 -23.22 20.21 5.79
N ASN A 8 -22.73 21.07 4.88
CA ASN A 8 -21.83 20.75 3.79
C ASN A 8 -22.24 19.51 2.94
N GLU A 9 -23.19 19.71 2.02
CA GLU A 9 -23.55 18.75 0.97
C GLU A 9 -22.45 18.58 -0.11
N GLU A 10 -21.33 19.30 0.00
CA GLU A 10 -20.28 19.40 -1.04
C GLU A 10 -19.20 18.30 -0.92
N GLN A 11 -19.17 17.51 0.16
CA GLN A 11 -18.07 16.56 0.44
C GLN A 11 -18.17 15.17 -0.25
N TRP A 12 -19.19 14.90 -1.06
CA TRP A 12 -19.43 13.57 -1.63
C TRP A 12 -18.98 13.35 -3.08
N GLU A 13 -18.72 14.40 -3.87
CA GLU A 13 -18.50 14.25 -5.32
C GLU A 13 -17.13 13.70 -5.75
N GLY A 14 -16.19 13.51 -4.82
CA GLY A 14 -14.84 13.02 -5.14
C GLY A 14 -14.32 11.86 -4.29
N ARG A 15 -15.10 11.36 -3.32
CA ARG A 15 -14.59 10.35 -2.39
C ARG A 15 -14.70 8.95 -2.99
N PRO A 16 -13.60 8.19 -3.11
CA PRO A 16 -13.66 6.83 -3.63
C PRO A 16 -14.58 5.98 -2.74
N SER A 17 -15.47 5.22 -3.39
CA SER A 17 -16.41 4.35 -2.68
C SER A 17 -15.67 3.34 -1.81
N LYS A 18 -16.34 2.81 -0.77
CA LYS A 18 -15.75 1.77 0.09
C LYS A 18 -15.21 0.59 -0.73
N SER A 19 -15.90 0.22 -1.81
CA SER A 19 -15.49 -0.85 -2.72
C SER A 19 -14.29 -0.46 -3.58
N GLN A 20 -14.22 0.80 -4.04
CA GLN A 20 -13.08 1.29 -4.80
C GLN A 20 -11.80 1.28 -3.95
N ARG A 21 -11.86 1.83 -2.74
CA ARG A 21 -10.71 1.84 -1.80
C ARG A 21 -10.19 0.43 -1.53
N LYS A 22 -11.09 -0.56 -1.41
CA LYS A 22 -10.69 -1.97 -1.25
C LYS A 22 -9.93 -2.50 -2.47
N ARG A 23 -10.39 -2.19 -3.69
CA ARG A 23 -9.71 -2.60 -4.93
C ARG A 23 -8.34 -1.95 -5.04
N ASP A 24 -8.25 -0.67 -4.72
CA ASP A 24 -6.99 0.08 -4.77
C ASP A 24 -5.97 -0.50 -3.77
N MET A 25 -6.40 -0.79 -2.54
CA MET A 25 -5.55 -1.48 -1.56
C MET A 25 -5.06 -2.84 -2.07
N VAL A 26 -5.93 -3.65 -2.69
CA VAL A 26 -5.52 -4.94 -3.28
C VAL A 26 -4.52 -4.75 -4.43
N ALA A 27 -4.68 -3.70 -5.23
CA ALA A 27 -3.75 -3.40 -6.32
C ALA A 27 -2.35 -3.03 -5.77
N LEU A 28 -2.29 -2.20 -4.72
CA LEU A 28 -1.03 -1.84 -4.05
C LEU A 28 -0.35 -3.07 -3.44
N GLN A 29 -1.11 -3.96 -2.82
CA GLN A 29 -0.58 -5.22 -2.27
C GLN A 29 0.03 -6.12 -3.35
N LYS A 30 -0.65 -6.27 -4.49
CA LYS A 30 -0.13 -7.03 -5.65
C LYS A 30 1.11 -6.41 -6.26
N LEU A 31 1.19 -5.07 -6.28
CA LEU A 31 2.39 -4.37 -6.72
C LEU A 31 3.56 -4.66 -5.77
N GLY A 32 3.34 -4.59 -4.45
CA GLY A 32 4.33 -4.95 -3.45
C GLY A 32 4.82 -6.40 -3.58
N GLU A 33 3.91 -7.35 -3.80
CA GLU A 33 4.25 -8.74 -4.12
C GLU A 33 5.13 -8.86 -5.36
N SER A 34 4.81 -8.11 -6.41
CA SER A 34 5.59 -8.10 -7.65
C SER A 34 6.99 -7.55 -7.43
N LEU A 35 7.13 -6.49 -6.62
CA LEU A 35 8.43 -5.90 -6.28
C LEU A 35 9.34 -6.87 -5.52
N ILE A 36 8.78 -7.60 -4.57
CA ILE A 36 9.51 -8.62 -3.80
C ILE A 36 9.96 -9.80 -4.67
N ALA A 37 9.22 -10.09 -5.74
CA ALA A 37 9.54 -11.17 -6.68
C ALA A 37 10.60 -10.77 -7.73
N LEU A 38 10.92 -9.48 -7.87
CA LEU A 38 11.94 -9.01 -8.81
C LEU A 38 13.35 -9.34 -8.32
N ALA A 39 14.28 -9.48 -9.27
CA ALA A 39 15.69 -9.64 -8.95
C ALA A 39 16.30 -8.31 -8.45
N PRO A 40 17.35 -8.34 -7.60
CA PRO A 40 18.01 -7.12 -7.11
C PRO A 40 18.45 -6.18 -8.23
N GLU A 41 18.97 -6.72 -9.34
CA GLU A 41 19.42 -5.93 -10.48
C GLU A 41 18.27 -5.26 -11.26
N GLN A 42 17.04 -5.74 -11.07
CA GLN A 42 15.83 -5.10 -11.62
C GLN A 42 15.32 -4.00 -10.69
N LEU A 43 15.39 -4.22 -9.36
CA LEU A 43 15.03 -3.21 -8.36
C LEU A 43 15.96 -1.99 -8.45
N ASP A 44 17.26 -2.19 -8.59
CA ASP A 44 18.24 -1.11 -8.70
C ASP A 44 18.00 -0.24 -9.95
N ARG A 45 17.43 -0.80 -11.03
CA ARG A 45 17.08 -0.06 -12.25
C ARG A 45 15.86 0.85 -12.09
N LEU A 46 15.00 0.57 -11.10
CA LEU A 46 13.77 1.31 -10.88
C LEU A 46 14.00 2.61 -10.08
N ASN A 47 15.20 2.84 -9.54
CA ASN A 47 15.53 3.99 -8.70
C ASN A 47 14.44 4.25 -7.64
N LEU A 48 14.08 3.20 -6.91
CA LEU A 48 13.07 3.26 -5.86
C LEU A 48 13.58 4.08 -4.67
N PRO A 49 12.68 4.64 -3.84
CA PRO A 49 13.05 5.27 -2.58
C PRO A 49 13.83 4.31 -1.68
N GLU A 50 14.82 4.82 -0.94
CA GLU A 50 15.68 4.02 -0.06
C GLU A 50 14.86 3.22 0.96
N ASP A 51 13.85 3.83 1.58
CA ASP A 51 12.96 3.18 2.55
C ASP A 51 12.27 1.94 1.97
N LEU A 52 11.90 1.98 0.69
CA LEU A 52 11.25 0.86 0.00
C LEU A 52 12.25 -0.24 -0.33
N VAL A 53 13.45 0.14 -0.77
CA VAL A 53 14.54 -0.82 -1.04
C VAL A 53 14.95 -1.52 0.26
N GLU A 54 15.09 -0.79 1.36
CA GLU A 54 15.39 -1.35 2.67
C GLU A 54 14.28 -2.29 3.13
N ALA A 55 13.01 -1.91 2.97
CA ALA A 55 11.87 -2.74 3.32
C ALA A 55 11.86 -4.07 2.54
N ILE A 56 12.19 -4.05 1.25
CA ILE A 56 12.30 -5.25 0.41
C ILE A 56 13.50 -6.10 0.83
N ARG A 57 14.67 -5.50 1.07
CA ARG A 57 15.85 -6.21 1.58
C ARG A 57 15.55 -6.90 2.91
N PHE A 58 14.89 -6.20 3.83
CA PHE A 58 14.46 -6.74 5.12
C PHE A 58 13.49 -7.91 4.95
N PHE A 59 12.54 -7.85 4.01
CA PHE A 59 11.65 -8.98 3.71
C PHE A 59 12.41 -10.28 3.42
N HIS A 60 13.52 -10.21 2.68
CA HIS A 60 14.32 -11.38 2.34
C HIS A 60 15.15 -11.93 3.50
N THR A 61 15.45 -11.14 4.54
CA THR A 61 16.19 -11.61 5.72
C THR A 61 15.30 -12.34 6.73
N LEU A 62 13.99 -12.03 6.73
CA LEU A 62 13.02 -12.65 7.62
C LEU A 62 12.93 -14.16 7.35
N LYS A 63 12.81 -14.94 8.42
CA LYS A 63 12.65 -16.40 8.36
C LYS A 63 11.22 -16.83 8.67
N ASP A 64 10.56 -16.12 9.58
CA ASP A 64 9.19 -16.41 9.98
C ASP A 64 8.18 -16.00 8.91
N TRP A 65 7.27 -16.93 8.60
CA TRP A 65 6.21 -16.72 7.62
C TRP A 65 5.31 -15.54 7.97
N GLU A 66 4.96 -15.39 9.26
CA GLU A 66 4.10 -14.31 9.72
C GLU A 66 4.80 -12.94 9.62
N ALA A 67 6.10 -12.88 9.95
CA ALA A 67 6.89 -11.66 9.80
C ALA A 67 6.99 -11.25 8.32
N LYS A 68 7.27 -12.21 7.42
CA LYS A 68 7.26 -11.96 5.97
C LYS A 68 5.92 -11.41 5.50
N ARG A 69 4.82 -12.05 5.89
CA ARG A 69 3.48 -11.60 5.51
C ARG A 69 3.19 -10.16 5.95
N ARG A 70 3.57 -9.79 7.18
CA ARG A 70 3.43 -8.41 7.68
C ARG A 70 4.29 -7.43 6.89
N GLN A 71 5.54 -7.80 6.59
CA GLN A 71 6.45 -6.97 5.83
C GLN A 71 5.97 -6.75 4.38
N GLN A 72 5.46 -7.81 3.73
CA GLN A 72 4.82 -7.70 2.41
C GLN A 72 3.63 -6.75 2.43
N GLN A 73 2.80 -6.81 3.48
CA GLN A 73 1.68 -5.88 3.64
C GLN A 73 2.11 -4.43 3.82
N PHE A 74 3.18 -4.20 4.59
CA PHE A 74 3.77 -2.89 4.75
C PHE A 74 4.27 -2.33 3.41
N ILE A 75 5.02 -3.14 2.64
CA ILE A 75 5.49 -2.77 1.29
C ILE A 75 4.33 -2.42 0.37
N GLY A 76 3.20 -3.14 0.46
CA GLY A 76 1.98 -2.83 -0.30
C GLY A 76 1.11 -1.69 0.25
N THR A 77 1.64 -0.88 1.17
CA THR A 77 0.95 0.29 1.79
C THR A 77 1.78 1.57 1.69
N VAL A 78 3.12 1.45 1.63
CA VAL A 78 4.07 2.56 1.48
C VAL A 78 3.94 3.27 0.13
#